data_AF-A0A559LUX9-F1
#
_entry.id   AF-A0A559LUX9-F1
#
_cell.length_a   1.000
_cell.length_b   1.000
_cell.length_c   1.000
_cell.angle_alpha   90.00
_cell.angle_beta   90.00
_cell.angle_gamma   90.00
#
_symmetry.space_group_name_H-M   'P 1'
#
loop_
_entity.id
_entity.type
_entity.pdbx_description
1 polymer ?
#
loop_
_entity_poly.entity_id
_entity_poly.type
_entity_poly.pdbx_seq_one_letter_code
_entity_poly.pdbx_strand_id
1 'polypeptide(L)'
;MSETGSHGSPALKAPETSYPESRVLIIGTGGTICMQQGPDGLQPTDNFLENAMAPRPSFNDFSNPDTLPAVRDGEKIQIDSLRTPATAYNRHVRYGIIEFSPLLDSSSISAHDWDAMASCVQENYHLFDGFVILHGTDSLAYTASALSFMMENLGKPVILTGSQAPIFALQSDGVDNLLGSLIIAGTFTIPEVCLFFHHRLYRGNRSAKVSATEFEAFASPNCEPIAKVNGLGISVNWPLVLRPTSIAKFHVTKGLDTTHVACLRVFPGIKPEMIDAVLHLPDIRGLILETFGMGNIPGGAEGRLTQIIKAAVERGIVVVNVSQCVNGFVSPVYAPGTVLGRAGVIFGLDLTAEAALTKVSYLLAQTNLSVKEIQEKLSRSLRGEMTEIAHQSFSHPSGSLDFAASHLTPSETAFSALGYAIENGELGLVKELLQGEGAQLLKQSDYAGNTAVHLAAVAGRTEILLELLQRGASVHERNKANHSPLFVAVKSGQEPCAQLLRIAGAHLAVEERDSMPGYVTPKYNSHIGGHGF
;
A
#
# COMPACT_ATOMS: atom_id res chain seq x y z
N MET A 1 67.71 8.38 -22.04
CA MET A 1 66.71 9.48 -22.06
C MET A 1 65.67 9.05 -23.08
N SER A 2 64.42 8.76 -22.79
CA SER A 2 63.54 9.10 -21.66
C SER A 2 62.39 8.07 -21.64
N GLU A 3 62.21 7.37 -20.53
CA GLU A 3 60.96 6.66 -20.22
C GLU A 3 60.01 7.64 -19.53
N THR A 4 58.82 7.83 -20.10
CA THR A 4 57.75 8.60 -19.48
C THR A 4 56.90 7.67 -18.63
N GLY A 5 57.14 7.68 -17.32
CA GLY A 5 56.28 7.03 -16.34
C GLY A 5 54.96 7.78 -16.18
N SER A 6 53.84 7.13 -16.51
CA SER A 6 52.52 7.58 -16.13
C SER A 6 52.23 7.12 -14.70
N HIS A 7 52.45 8.00 -13.72
CA HIS A 7 51.91 7.82 -12.38
C HIS A 7 50.39 7.99 -12.44
N GLY A 8 49.67 6.86 -12.48
CA GLY A 8 48.25 6.84 -12.16
C GLY A 8 48.07 7.17 -10.69
N SER A 9 47.50 8.33 -10.40
CA SER A 9 47.04 8.69 -9.06
C SER A 9 46.07 7.59 -8.57
N PRO A 10 46.26 7.01 -7.38
CA PRO A 10 45.26 6.13 -6.82
C PRO A 10 44.01 6.96 -6.59
N ALA A 11 42.91 6.61 -7.27
CA ALA A 11 41.61 7.14 -6.92
C ALA A 11 41.42 6.88 -5.43
N LEU A 12 41.34 7.97 -4.65
CA LEU A 12 40.94 7.91 -3.26
C LEU A 12 39.58 7.22 -3.22
N LYS A 13 39.57 5.92 -2.90
CA LYS A 13 38.34 5.24 -2.47
C LYS A 13 37.84 6.06 -1.29
N ALA A 14 36.73 6.77 -1.50
CA ALA A 14 35.99 7.37 -0.40
C ALA A 14 35.77 6.28 0.65
N PRO A 15 35.92 6.59 1.95
CA PRO A 15 35.65 5.61 2.99
C PRO A 15 34.23 5.06 2.77
N GLU A 16 34.10 3.74 2.59
CA GLU A 16 32.82 3.06 2.50
C GLU A 16 32.09 3.26 3.84
N THR A 17 31.36 4.36 3.97
CA THR A 17 30.37 4.51 5.02
C THR A 17 29.32 3.45 4.78
N SER A 18 29.40 2.35 5.52
CA SER A 18 28.48 1.21 5.43
C SER A 18 27.11 1.60 5.95
N TYR A 19 26.33 2.29 5.11
CA TYR A 19 24.92 2.52 5.37
C TYR A 19 24.13 1.20 5.28
N PRO A 20 23.07 1.02 6.09
CA PRO A 20 22.23 -0.17 6.01
C PRO A 20 21.57 -0.25 4.63
N GLU A 21 21.38 -1.47 4.18
CA GLU A 21 20.76 -1.81 2.91
C GLU A 21 19.33 -2.32 3.15
N SER A 22 18.36 -1.82 2.39
CA SER A 22 17.02 -2.41 2.28
C SER A 22 16.86 -3.15 0.96
N ARG A 23 16.03 -4.18 0.97
CA ARG A 23 15.74 -5.00 -0.22
C ARG A 23 14.36 -4.65 -0.77
N VAL A 24 14.28 -4.25 -2.03
CA VAL A 24 13.01 -3.98 -2.72
C VAL A 24 12.85 -4.91 -3.92
N LEU A 25 11.69 -5.53 -4.07
CA LEU A 25 11.38 -6.32 -5.27
C LEU A 25 10.59 -5.47 -6.26
N ILE A 26 11.08 -5.37 -7.49
CA ILE A 26 10.32 -4.84 -8.61
C ILE A 26 9.54 -5.99 -9.28
N ILE A 27 8.25 -5.79 -9.49
CA ILE A 27 7.39 -6.70 -10.26
C ILE A 27 7.05 -5.98 -11.57
N GLY A 28 7.66 -6.44 -12.67
CA GLY A 28 7.48 -5.88 -14.00
C GLY A 28 6.27 -6.48 -14.69
N THR A 29 5.15 -5.76 -14.74
CA THR A 29 3.91 -6.25 -15.38
C THR A 29 3.70 -5.69 -16.78
N GLY A 30 4.43 -4.62 -17.14
CA GLY A 30 4.39 -3.98 -18.45
C GLY A 30 4.10 -2.48 -18.34
N GLY A 31 3.29 -1.98 -19.27
CA GLY A 31 3.00 -0.56 -19.40
C GLY A 31 4.08 0.26 -20.10
N THR A 32 3.74 1.52 -20.41
CA THR A 32 4.58 2.46 -21.17
C THR A 32 6.00 2.61 -20.64
N ILE A 33 6.19 2.51 -19.32
CA ILE A 33 7.51 2.63 -18.68
C ILE A 33 8.51 1.61 -19.21
N CYS A 34 8.06 0.40 -19.55
CA CYS A 34 8.86 -0.69 -20.07
C CYS A 34 8.89 -0.78 -21.60
N MET A 35 8.29 0.16 -22.33
CA MET A 35 8.16 0.07 -23.78
C MET A 35 9.31 0.75 -24.54
N GLN A 36 9.63 0.27 -25.74
CA GLN A 36 10.50 0.95 -26.70
C GLN A 36 9.78 1.19 -28.02
N GLN A 37 10.30 2.12 -28.81
CA GLN A 37 9.76 2.41 -30.13
C GLN A 37 10.10 1.28 -31.10
N GLY A 38 9.07 0.60 -31.60
CA GLY A 38 9.14 -0.44 -32.61
C GLY A 38 8.41 -0.05 -33.90
N PRO A 39 8.37 -0.95 -34.90
CA PRO A 39 7.74 -0.71 -36.20
C PRO A 39 6.22 -0.47 -36.10
N ASP A 40 5.55 -1.06 -35.12
CA ASP A 40 4.09 -0.93 -34.92
C ASP A 40 3.72 0.04 -33.78
N GLY A 41 4.65 0.91 -33.38
CA GLY A 41 4.49 1.81 -32.23
C GLY A 41 5.26 1.35 -31.00
N LEU A 42 4.82 1.76 -29.81
CA LEU A 42 5.47 1.37 -28.56
C LEU A 42 5.21 -0.10 -28.25
N GLN A 43 6.26 -0.88 -27.99
CA GLN A 43 6.19 -2.30 -27.70
C GLN A 43 6.95 -2.63 -26.40
N PRO A 44 6.46 -3.56 -25.56
CA PRO A 44 7.18 -3.97 -24.36
C PRO A 44 8.59 -4.49 -24.66
N THR A 45 9.54 -4.22 -23.77
CA THR A 45 10.94 -4.67 -23.90
C THR A 45 11.33 -5.50 -22.69
N ASP A 46 11.91 -6.66 -22.94
CA ASP A 46 12.45 -7.55 -21.91
C ASP A 46 13.80 -7.05 -21.36
N ASN A 47 14.26 -7.65 -20.25
CA ASN A 47 15.51 -7.31 -19.57
C ASN A 47 15.53 -5.84 -19.10
N PHE A 48 14.44 -5.38 -18.50
CA PHE A 48 14.29 -4.00 -18.05
C PHE A 48 15.38 -3.58 -17.07
N LEU A 49 15.82 -4.47 -16.17
CA LEU A 49 16.90 -4.17 -15.22
C LEU A 49 18.20 -3.80 -15.94
N GLU A 50 18.61 -4.60 -16.93
CA GLU A 50 19.85 -4.41 -17.69
C GLU A 50 19.77 -3.20 -18.63
N ASN A 51 18.66 -3.04 -19.32
CA ASN A 51 18.53 -2.05 -20.39
C ASN A 51 18.12 -0.66 -19.86
N ALA A 52 17.23 -0.62 -18.87
CA ALA A 52 16.70 0.63 -18.32
C ALA A 52 17.39 1.10 -17.04
N MET A 53 17.88 0.20 -16.19
CA MET A 53 18.31 0.60 -14.85
C MET A 53 19.84 0.57 -14.69
N ALA A 54 20.48 -0.53 -15.06
CA ALA A 54 21.92 -0.74 -14.89
C ALA A 54 22.83 0.38 -15.47
N PRO A 55 22.52 1.00 -16.63
CA PRO A 55 23.36 2.04 -17.20
C PRO A 55 23.25 3.41 -16.49
N ARG A 56 22.25 3.60 -15.62
CA ARG A 56 21.91 4.91 -15.04
C ARG A 56 22.51 5.03 -13.63
N PRO A 57 23.40 6.01 -13.38
CA PRO A 57 24.02 6.21 -12.06
C PRO A 57 23.05 6.50 -10.92
N SER A 58 21.84 7.00 -11.24
CA SER A 58 20.77 7.23 -10.25
C SER A 58 20.18 5.92 -9.71
N PHE A 59 20.23 4.85 -10.50
CA PHE A 59 19.69 3.53 -10.19
C PHE A 59 20.78 2.54 -9.77
N ASN A 60 22.02 2.77 -10.19
CA ASN A 60 23.14 1.88 -9.98
C ASN A 60 24.38 2.66 -9.49
N ASP A 61 24.85 2.34 -8.29
CA ASP A 61 26.10 2.87 -7.74
C ASP A 61 27.36 2.16 -8.29
N PHE A 62 27.17 1.17 -9.17
CA PHE A 62 28.20 0.34 -9.78
C PHE A 62 29.05 -0.46 -8.78
N SER A 63 28.49 -0.73 -7.60
CA SER A 63 29.05 -1.72 -6.68
C SER A 63 28.99 -3.14 -7.26
N ASN A 64 29.72 -4.07 -6.66
CA ASN A 64 29.76 -5.45 -7.15
C ASN A 64 28.34 -6.04 -7.21
N PRO A 65 28.00 -6.74 -8.32
CA PRO A 65 26.69 -7.35 -8.46
C PRO A 65 26.54 -8.48 -7.44
N ASP A 66 25.55 -8.35 -6.56
CA ASP A 66 25.07 -9.43 -5.70
C ASP A 66 23.75 -9.95 -6.28
N THR A 67 23.48 -11.25 -6.16
CA THR A 67 22.17 -11.81 -6.50
C THR A 67 21.24 -11.77 -5.28
N LEU A 68 19.94 -11.61 -5.52
CA LEU A 68 18.92 -11.70 -4.49
C LEU A 68 18.14 -13.00 -4.62
N PRO A 69 17.85 -13.71 -3.51
CA PRO A 69 16.91 -14.82 -3.54
C PRO A 69 15.50 -14.27 -3.76
N ALA A 70 14.73 -14.93 -4.63
CA ALA A 70 13.32 -14.64 -4.85
C ALA A 70 12.55 -15.94 -5.10
N VAL A 71 11.22 -15.83 -5.17
CA VAL A 71 10.31 -16.93 -5.48
C VAL A 71 9.45 -16.53 -6.66
N ARG A 72 9.33 -17.41 -7.66
CA ARG A 72 8.46 -17.23 -8.82
C ARG A 72 7.67 -18.52 -9.01
N ASP A 73 6.34 -18.42 -9.00
CA ASP A 73 5.43 -19.55 -9.20
C ASP A 73 5.73 -20.72 -8.23
N GLY A 74 6.09 -20.38 -6.99
CA GLY A 74 6.49 -21.34 -5.96
C GLY A 74 7.93 -21.88 -6.05
N GLU A 75 8.68 -21.58 -7.11
CA GLU A 75 10.07 -21.99 -7.27
C GLU A 75 11.06 -20.94 -6.74
N LYS A 76 12.09 -21.38 -6.01
CA LYS A 76 13.16 -20.49 -5.54
C LYS A 76 14.11 -20.18 -6.68
N ILE A 77 14.31 -18.90 -6.95
CA ILE A 77 15.21 -18.39 -7.98
C ILE A 77 16.23 -17.42 -7.37
N GLN A 78 17.30 -17.16 -8.12
CA GLN A 78 18.23 -16.06 -7.86
C GLN A 78 18.02 -15.02 -8.96
N ILE A 79 17.84 -13.77 -8.58
CA ILE A 79 17.68 -12.65 -9.51
C ILE A 79 18.87 -11.71 -9.39
N ASP A 80 19.27 -11.12 -10.51
CA ASP A 80 20.27 -10.07 -10.50
C ASP A 80 19.74 -8.85 -9.74
N SER A 81 20.66 -8.13 -9.10
CA SER A 81 20.31 -6.93 -8.33
C SER A 81 21.22 -5.75 -8.65
N LEU A 82 20.64 -4.58 -8.49
CA LEU A 82 21.33 -3.30 -8.52
C LEU A 82 21.18 -2.63 -7.16
N ARG A 83 22.05 -1.66 -6.88
CA ARG A 83 22.01 -0.87 -5.66
C ARG A 83 22.01 0.61 -5.99
N THR A 84 21.09 1.36 -5.40
CA THR A 84 21.08 2.81 -5.54
C THR A 84 22.29 3.44 -4.86
N PRO A 85 22.73 4.64 -5.27
CA PRO A 85 23.56 5.49 -4.44
C PRO A 85 22.95 5.70 -3.04
N ALA A 86 23.78 6.15 -2.10
CA ALA A 86 23.32 6.45 -0.76
C ALA A 86 22.21 7.51 -0.81
N THR A 87 21.07 7.20 -0.23
CA THR A 87 19.93 8.11 -0.14
C THR A 87 20.19 9.21 0.89
N ALA A 88 19.42 10.30 0.83
CA ALA A 88 19.42 11.34 1.86
C ALA A 88 19.05 10.83 3.28
N TYR A 89 18.59 9.58 3.38
CA TYR A 89 18.19 8.91 4.61
C TYR A 89 19.28 7.99 5.17
N ASN A 90 20.52 8.10 4.70
CA ASN A 90 21.65 7.29 5.15
C ASN A 90 21.39 5.79 4.94
N ARG A 91 20.85 5.40 3.78
CA ARG A 91 20.54 4.02 3.39
C ARG A 91 20.86 3.76 1.92
N HIS A 92 21.15 2.51 1.58
CA HIS A 92 21.11 2.01 0.20
C HIS A 92 19.84 1.19 -0.04
N VAL A 93 19.30 1.26 -1.26
CA VAL A 93 18.22 0.38 -1.71
C VAL A 93 18.82 -0.61 -2.71
N ARG A 94 18.88 -1.89 -2.33
CA ARG A 94 19.18 -2.97 -3.25
C ARG A 94 17.88 -3.56 -3.78
N TYR A 95 17.80 -3.76 -5.09
CA TYR A 95 16.59 -4.23 -5.71
C TYR A 95 16.88 -5.15 -6.89
N GLY A 96 15.96 -6.09 -7.12
CA GLY A 96 15.94 -6.95 -8.30
C GLY A 96 14.55 -6.91 -8.94
N ILE A 97 14.41 -7.52 -10.12
CA ILE A 97 13.14 -7.55 -10.85
C ILE A 97 12.67 -8.98 -11.12
N ILE A 98 11.36 -9.19 -11.03
CA ILE A 98 10.66 -10.33 -11.65
C ILE A 98 9.78 -9.77 -12.76
N GLU A 99 10.10 -10.11 -14.01
CA GLU A 99 9.32 -9.74 -15.18
C GLU A 99 8.27 -10.81 -15.50
N PHE A 100 7.02 -10.36 -15.59
CA PHE A 100 5.92 -11.21 -16.02
C PHE A 100 6.00 -11.42 -17.53
N SER A 101 5.56 -12.59 -17.98
CA SER A 101 5.58 -12.95 -19.39
C SER A 101 4.19 -13.47 -19.80
N PRO A 102 3.52 -12.84 -20.78
CA PRO A 102 3.96 -11.63 -21.48
C PRO A 102 3.86 -10.37 -20.60
N LEU A 103 4.63 -9.33 -20.93
CA LEU A 103 4.38 -7.98 -20.44
C LEU A 103 3.07 -7.46 -21.07
N LEU A 104 2.21 -6.85 -20.26
CA LEU A 104 0.86 -6.46 -20.66
C LEU A 104 0.73 -4.94 -20.86
N ASP A 105 -0.12 -4.59 -21.82
CA ASP A 105 -0.78 -3.29 -21.82
C ASP A 105 -1.84 -3.28 -20.69
N SER A 106 -1.88 -2.22 -19.89
CA SER A 106 -2.79 -2.14 -18.75
C SER A 106 -4.27 -2.24 -19.12
N SER A 107 -4.66 -1.88 -20.35
CA SER A 107 -6.02 -2.06 -20.84
C SER A 107 -6.45 -3.53 -20.96
N SER A 108 -5.49 -4.46 -21.00
CA SER A 108 -5.72 -5.90 -21.07
C SER A 108 -5.61 -6.62 -19.72
N ILE A 109 -5.31 -5.89 -18.64
CA ILE A 109 -5.19 -6.46 -17.30
C ILE A 109 -6.57 -6.85 -16.75
N SER A 110 -6.61 -8.03 -16.16
CA SER A 110 -7.81 -8.67 -15.63
C SER A 110 -7.67 -9.06 -14.16
N ALA A 111 -8.76 -9.57 -13.58
CA ALA A 111 -8.78 -10.20 -12.26
C ALA A 111 -7.68 -11.26 -12.03
N HIS A 112 -7.41 -12.07 -13.05
CA HIS A 112 -6.38 -13.11 -12.98
C HIS A 112 -4.98 -12.51 -12.81
N ASP A 113 -4.70 -11.39 -13.46
CA ASP A 113 -3.41 -10.72 -13.38
C ASP A 113 -3.21 -10.07 -12.01
N TRP A 114 -4.28 -9.56 -11.40
CA TRP A 114 -4.25 -9.10 -10.01
C TRP A 114 -3.91 -10.24 -9.03
N ASP A 115 -4.47 -11.43 -9.22
CA ASP A 115 -4.13 -12.62 -8.44
C ASP A 115 -2.65 -12.99 -8.58
N ALA A 116 -2.11 -12.92 -9.80
CA ALA A 116 -0.69 -13.18 -10.06
C ALA A 116 0.22 -12.16 -9.37
N MET A 117 -0.09 -10.85 -9.48
CA MET A 117 0.67 -9.79 -8.81
C MET A 117 0.64 -9.94 -7.28
N ALA A 118 -0.55 -10.16 -6.70
CA ALA A 118 -0.69 -10.33 -5.27
C ALA A 118 0.02 -11.60 -4.77
N SER A 119 -0.06 -12.69 -5.53
CA SER A 119 0.66 -13.95 -5.22
C SER A 119 2.17 -13.75 -5.23
N CYS A 120 2.71 -13.04 -6.22
CA CYS A 120 4.13 -12.72 -6.30
C CYS A 120 4.60 -11.92 -5.07
N VAL A 121 3.82 -10.94 -4.61
CA VAL A 121 4.12 -10.22 -3.36
C VAL A 121 4.10 -11.17 -2.16
N GLN A 122 3.09 -12.04 -2.04
CA GLN A 122 2.98 -12.99 -0.91
C GLN A 122 4.13 -13.98 -0.85
N GLU A 123 4.53 -14.55 -1.99
CA GLU A 123 5.63 -15.52 -2.08
C GLU A 123 6.97 -14.90 -1.67
N ASN A 124 7.17 -13.63 -2.01
CA ASN A 124 8.38 -12.88 -1.75
C ASN A 124 8.34 -12.05 -0.46
N TYR A 125 7.22 -12.05 0.27
CA TYR A 125 6.96 -11.14 1.39
C TYR A 125 8.02 -11.19 2.50
N HIS A 126 8.65 -12.35 2.69
CA HIS A 126 9.66 -12.59 3.72
C HIS A 126 11.10 -12.28 3.30
N LEU A 127 11.34 -12.00 2.01
CA LEU A 127 12.66 -11.78 1.42
C LEU A 127 12.98 -10.30 1.19
N PHE A 128 11.95 -9.46 1.06
CA PHE A 128 12.08 -8.04 0.70
C PHE A 128 11.40 -7.14 1.72
N ASP A 129 11.94 -5.95 1.97
CA ASP A 129 11.40 -4.94 2.88
C ASP A 129 10.26 -4.13 2.24
N GLY A 130 10.18 -4.07 0.90
CA GLY A 130 9.13 -3.38 0.15
C GLY A 130 8.99 -3.87 -1.29
N PHE A 131 7.92 -3.45 -1.96
CA PHE A 131 7.57 -3.88 -3.32
C PHE A 131 7.25 -2.69 -4.21
N VAL A 132 7.72 -2.73 -5.45
CA VAL A 132 7.34 -1.79 -6.51
C VAL A 132 6.75 -2.58 -7.67
N ILE A 133 5.56 -2.20 -8.13
CA ILE A 133 4.89 -2.84 -9.28
C ILE A 133 4.90 -1.84 -10.44
N LEU A 134 5.61 -2.19 -11.52
CA LEU A 134 5.60 -1.43 -12.76
C LEU A 134 4.33 -1.79 -13.54
N HIS A 135 3.54 -0.78 -13.88
CA HIS A 135 2.21 -0.97 -14.44
C HIS A 135 1.90 0.11 -15.48
N GLY A 136 1.09 -0.22 -16.49
CA GLY A 136 0.58 0.76 -17.45
C GLY A 136 -0.44 1.70 -16.81
N THR A 137 -0.55 2.94 -17.31
CA THR A 137 -1.30 3.97 -16.58
C THR A 137 -2.82 3.84 -16.71
N ASP A 138 -3.34 3.18 -17.75
CA ASP A 138 -4.78 3.21 -18.07
C ASP A 138 -5.67 2.52 -17.03
N SER A 139 -5.21 1.40 -16.47
CA SER A 139 -5.94 0.67 -15.42
C SER A 139 -5.22 0.66 -14.07
N LEU A 140 -4.18 1.47 -13.90
CA LEU A 140 -3.35 1.47 -12.68
C LEU A 140 -4.16 1.71 -11.41
N ALA A 141 -5.11 2.65 -11.44
CA ALA A 141 -5.98 2.95 -10.30
C ALA A 141 -6.90 1.76 -9.93
N TYR A 142 -7.37 1.00 -10.93
CA TYR A 142 -8.13 -0.24 -10.70
C TYR A 142 -7.24 -1.30 -10.03
N THR A 143 -6.04 -1.54 -10.55
CA THR A 143 -5.11 -2.50 -9.96
C THR A 143 -4.70 -2.10 -8.54
N ALA A 144 -4.39 -0.82 -8.30
CA ALA A 144 -4.05 -0.32 -6.98
C ALA A 144 -5.22 -0.52 -5.98
N SER A 145 -6.46 -0.33 -6.44
CA SER A 145 -7.66 -0.57 -5.64
C SER A 145 -7.89 -2.06 -5.37
N ALA A 146 -7.77 -2.92 -6.39
CA ALA A 146 -7.93 -4.36 -6.27
C ALA A 146 -6.93 -4.96 -5.29
N LEU A 147 -5.64 -4.70 -5.50
CA LEU A 147 -4.58 -5.18 -4.62
C LEU A 147 -4.75 -4.69 -3.18
N SER A 148 -5.25 -3.46 -2.98
CA SER A 148 -5.53 -2.94 -1.64
C SER A 148 -6.54 -3.80 -0.86
N PHE A 149 -7.58 -4.31 -1.52
CA PHE A 149 -8.54 -5.23 -0.88
C PHE A 149 -7.97 -6.63 -0.69
N MET A 150 -7.30 -7.16 -1.72
CA MET A 150 -6.74 -8.52 -1.73
C MET A 150 -5.64 -8.71 -0.68
N MET A 151 -4.85 -7.67 -0.40
CA MET A 151 -3.71 -7.69 0.53
C MET A 151 -4.16 -7.39 1.96
N GLU A 152 -4.51 -8.42 2.70
CA GLU A 152 -4.95 -8.33 4.10
C GLU A 152 -3.76 -8.32 5.06
N ASN A 153 -3.84 -7.48 6.11
CA ASN A 153 -2.77 -7.33 7.11
C ASN A 153 -1.40 -7.00 6.49
N LEU A 154 -1.42 -6.18 5.44
CA LEU A 154 -0.21 -5.66 4.82
C LEU A 154 0.59 -4.85 5.84
N GLY A 155 1.87 -5.15 5.99
CA GLY A 155 2.81 -4.52 6.93
C GLY A 155 3.97 -3.80 6.25
N LYS A 156 4.06 -3.86 4.92
CA LYS A 156 5.15 -3.35 4.09
C LYS A 156 4.61 -2.52 2.92
N PRO A 157 5.37 -1.57 2.38
CA PRO A 157 4.93 -0.78 1.23
C PRO A 157 4.83 -1.62 -0.03
N VAL A 158 3.69 -1.47 -0.73
CA VAL A 158 3.49 -1.97 -2.09
C VAL A 158 3.13 -0.77 -2.97
N ILE A 159 4.07 -0.33 -3.79
CA ILE A 159 3.94 0.91 -4.56
C ILE A 159 3.75 0.58 -6.04
N LEU A 160 2.61 0.93 -6.59
CA LEU A 160 2.38 0.91 -8.02
C LEU A 160 2.91 2.20 -8.64
N THR A 161 3.59 2.07 -9.77
CA THR A 161 4.06 3.21 -10.54
C THR A 161 4.13 2.88 -12.04
N GLY A 162 4.31 3.90 -12.85
CA GLY A 162 4.38 3.81 -14.31
C GLY A 162 4.91 5.12 -14.88
N SER A 163 4.66 5.36 -16.16
CA SER A 163 5.04 6.61 -16.81
C SER A 163 4.13 6.94 -17.99
N GLN A 164 4.06 8.22 -18.34
CA GLN A 164 3.44 8.66 -19.60
C GLN A 164 4.40 8.51 -20.78
N ALA A 165 5.70 8.70 -20.55
CA ALA A 165 6.74 8.50 -21.56
C ALA A 165 7.65 7.32 -21.16
N PRO A 166 8.06 6.45 -22.09
CA PRO A 166 8.91 5.32 -21.75
C PRO A 166 10.22 5.75 -21.11
N ILE A 167 10.76 4.94 -20.19
CA ILE A 167 12.01 5.30 -19.48
C ILE A 167 13.22 5.41 -20.42
N PHE A 168 13.12 4.82 -21.61
CA PHE A 168 14.11 4.89 -22.68
C PHE A 168 14.06 6.20 -23.48
N ALA A 169 13.00 6.99 -23.35
CA ALA A 169 12.90 8.29 -24.00
C ALA A 169 13.83 9.31 -23.32
N LEU A 170 14.32 10.28 -24.12
CA LEU A 170 15.18 11.36 -23.62
C LEU A 170 14.48 12.20 -22.54
N GLN A 171 13.20 12.49 -22.74
CA GLN A 171 12.34 13.18 -21.78
C GLN A 171 11.30 12.17 -21.29
N SER A 172 11.45 11.74 -20.03
CA SER A 172 10.57 10.74 -19.43
C SER A 172 10.36 11.03 -17.96
N ASP A 173 9.10 10.92 -17.52
CA ASP A 173 8.70 10.88 -16.11
C ASP A 173 9.02 9.53 -15.43
N GLY A 174 9.32 8.48 -16.21
CA GLY A 174 9.57 7.14 -15.71
C GLY A 174 10.79 7.02 -14.81
N VAL A 175 11.82 7.85 -15.03
CA VAL A 175 13.02 7.86 -14.16
C VAL A 175 12.65 8.33 -12.75
N ASP A 176 11.98 9.47 -12.62
CA ASP A 176 11.63 10.05 -11.33
C ASP A 176 10.55 9.25 -10.60
N ASN A 177 9.56 8.75 -11.35
CA ASN A 177 8.49 7.90 -10.82
C ASN A 177 9.06 6.60 -10.22
N LEU A 178 9.93 5.91 -10.97
CA LEU A 178 10.53 4.65 -10.49
C LEU A 178 11.51 4.89 -9.34
N LEU A 179 12.40 5.88 -9.45
CA LEU A 179 13.37 6.17 -8.40
C LEU A 179 12.69 6.58 -7.09
N GLY A 180 11.68 7.46 -7.16
CA GLY A 180 10.88 7.84 -6.00
C GLY A 180 10.19 6.65 -5.36
N SER A 181 9.63 5.74 -6.16
CA SER A 181 9.00 4.51 -5.67
C SER A 181 10.00 3.61 -4.93
N LEU A 182 11.20 3.40 -5.48
CA LEU A 182 12.25 2.60 -4.83
C LEU A 182 12.71 3.21 -3.51
N ILE A 183 12.95 4.51 -3.48
CA ILE A 183 13.39 5.20 -2.27
C ILE A 183 12.31 5.11 -1.21
N ILE A 184 11.03 5.35 -1.56
CA ILE A 184 9.93 5.26 -0.60
C ILE A 184 9.80 3.84 -0.06
N ALA A 185 9.72 2.84 -0.95
CA ALA A 185 9.55 1.43 -0.58
C ALA A 185 10.72 0.89 0.26
N GLY A 186 11.94 1.35 -0.01
CA GLY A 186 13.15 0.92 0.70
C GLY A 186 13.43 1.70 1.99
N THR A 187 12.74 2.81 2.25
CA THR A 187 13.06 3.71 3.38
C THR A 187 11.95 3.80 4.42
N PHE A 188 10.69 3.85 3.98
CA PHE A 188 9.56 4.10 4.88
C PHE A 188 8.63 2.89 4.97
N THR A 189 8.33 2.48 6.20
CA THR A 189 7.35 1.42 6.47
C THR A 189 5.93 1.98 6.38
N ILE A 190 5.45 2.19 5.14
CA ILE A 190 4.08 2.60 4.82
C ILE A 190 3.31 1.33 4.44
N PRO A 191 2.51 0.73 5.34
CA PRO A 191 1.98 -0.62 5.13
C PRO A 191 0.68 -0.60 4.32
N GLU A 192 0.73 0.01 3.15
CA GLU A 192 -0.41 0.21 2.26
C GLU A 192 -0.04 -0.09 0.81
N VAL A 193 -1.07 -0.37 0.01
CA VAL A 193 -0.98 -0.33 -1.45
C VAL A 193 -1.11 1.12 -1.88
N CYS A 194 -0.04 1.66 -2.46
CA CYS A 194 0.07 3.06 -2.84
C CYS A 194 0.28 3.22 -4.35
N LEU A 195 -0.02 4.42 -4.85
CA LEU A 195 0.29 4.85 -6.21
C LEU A 195 1.28 6.01 -6.12
N PHE A 196 2.46 5.89 -6.72
CA PHE A 196 3.42 6.99 -6.81
C PHE A 196 3.51 7.55 -8.21
N PHE A 197 3.23 8.84 -8.36
CA PHE A 197 3.32 9.58 -9.62
C PHE A 197 3.60 11.06 -9.35
N HIS A 198 4.44 11.69 -10.18
CA HIS A 198 4.69 13.14 -10.15
C HIS A 198 4.95 13.66 -8.72
N HIS A 199 5.97 13.09 -8.07
CA HIS A 199 6.42 13.48 -6.73
C HIS A 199 5.38 13.34 -5.61
N ARG A 200 4.27 12.61 -5.82
CA ARG A 200 3.23 12.38 -4.81
C ARG A 200 2.95 10.89 -4.67
N LEU A 201 2.85 10.44 -3.42
CA LEU A 201 2.41 9.11 -3.05
C LEU A 201 0.95 9.18 -2.58
N TYR A 202 0.06 8.53 -3.32
CA TYR A 202 -1.35 8.45 -3.00
C TYR A 202 -1.69 7.10 -2.38
N ARG A 203 -2.74 7.06 -1.55
CA ARG A 203 -3.40 5.79 -1.21
C ARG A 203 -3.98 5.21 -2.50
N GLY A 204 -3.62 3.97 -2.84
CA GLY A 204 -3.96 3.36 -4.14
C GLY A 204 -5.46 3.36 -4.42
N ASN A 205 -6.25 2.92 -3.45
CA ASN A 205 -7.72 2.85 -3.52
C ASN A 205 -8.44 4.22 -3.38
N ARG A 206 -7.69 5.33 -3.38
CA ARG A 206 -8.22 6.71 -3.43
C ARG A 206 -7.83 7.45 -4.71
N SER A 207 -7.01 6.80 -5.54
CA SER A 207 -6.46 7.41 -6.75
C SER A 207 -7.35 7.18 -7.97
N ALA A 208 -7.29 8.11 -8.91
CA ALA A 208 -7.94 8.02 -10.22
C ALA A 208 -7.05 8.68 -11.28
N LYS A 209 -7.08 8.18 -12.52
CA LYS A 209 -6.39 8.81 -13.66
C LYS A 209 -7.21 10.02 -14.12
N VAL A 210 -6.61 11.20 -14.06
CA VAL A 210 -7.27 12.48 -14.36
C VAL A 210 -6.73 13.16 -15.62
N SER A 211 -5.58 12.72 -16.12
CA SER A 211 -5.02 13.20 -17.39
C SER A 211 -4.45 12.05 -18.21
N ALA A 212 -4.63 12.13 -19.52
CA ALA A 212 -4.08 11.20 -20.50
C ALA A 212 -2.76 11.70 -21.14
N THR A 213 -2.34 12.94 -20.84
CA THR A 213 -1.20 13.60 -21.49
C THR A 213 -0.21 14.24 -20.52
N GLU A 214 -0.70 14.76 -19.39
CA GLU A 214 0.15 15.43 -18.40
C GLU A 214 0.93 14.41 -17.57
N PHE A 215 2.16 14.76 -17.17
CA PHE A 215 2.93 13.94 -16.23
C PHE A 215 2.26 13.84 -14.86
N GLU A 216 1.49 14.85 -14.46
CA GLU A 216 0.55 14.75 -13.32
C GLU A 216 -0.72 13.99 -13.75
N ALA A 217 -0.55 12.72 -14.11
CA ALA A 217 -1.61 11.90 -14.70
C ALA A 217 -2.67 11.43 -13.68
N PHE A 218 -2.33 11.39 -12.40
CA PHE A 218 -3.18 10.85 -11.33
C PHE A 218 -3.47 11.89 -10.26
N ALA A 219 -4.65 11.77 -9.65
CA ALA A 219 -5.04 12.54 -8.47
C ALA A 219 -5.70 11.64 -7.43
N SER A 220 -5.79 12.15 -6.20
CA SER A 220 -6.56 11.55 -5.11
C SER A 220 -7.52 12.63 -4.58
N PRO A 221 -8.70 12.77 -5.20
CA PRO A 221 -9.52 13.98 -5.05
C PRO A 221 -10.16 14.15 -3.67
N ASN A 222 -10.43 13.05 -2.96
CA ASN A 222 -11.09 13.03 -1.65
C ASN A 222 -10.14 12.59 -0.51
N CYS A 223 -8.84 12.46 -0.78
CA CYS A 223 -7.86 12.06 0.23
C CYS A 223 -6.49 12.71 -0.07
N GLU A 224 -5.90 13.38 0.91
CA GLU A 224 -4.57 13.99 0.76
C GLU A 224 -3.49 12.93 0.43
N PRO A 225 -2.42 13.30 -0.31
CA PRO A 225 -1.30 12.40 -0.53
C PRO A 225 -0.67 11.92 0.79
N ILE A 226 -0.35 10.62 0.84
CA ILE A 226 0.38 10.00 1.96
C ILE A 226 1.78 10.59 2.08
N ALA A 227 2.45 10.85 0.96
CA ALA A 227 3.76 11.50 0.95
C ALA A 227 3.92 12.46 -0.22
N LYS A 228 4.75 13.48 -0.02
CA LYS A 228 5.13 14.47 -1.05
C LYS A 228 6.65 14.55 -1.10
N VAL A 229 7.22 14.46 -2.30
CA VAL A 229 8.65 14.64 -2.56
C VAL A 229 8.88 16.08 -2.99
N ASN A 230 9.83 16.76 -2.34
CA ASN A 230 10.21 18.13 -2.66
C ASN A 230 11.73 18.33 -2.47
N GLY A 231 12.22 19.55 -2.66
CA GLY A 231 13.65 19.86 -2.55
C GLY A 231 14.29 19.62 -1.18
N LEU A 232 13.49 19.43 -0.11
CA LEU A 232 13.96 19.08 1.23
C LEU A 232 13.95 17.56 1.48
N GLY A 233 13.41 16.77 0.55
CA GLY A 233 13.24 15.33 0.65
C GLY A 233 11.77 14.90 0.62
N ILE A 234 11.50 13.73 1.16
CA ILE A 234 10.20 13.06 1.24
C ILE A 234 9.56 13.39 2.59
N SER A 235 8.41 14.06 2.54
CA SER A 235 7.56 14.34 3.71
C SER A 235 6.38 13.38 3.71
N VAL A 236 6.30 12.52 4.74
CA VAL A 236 5.21 11.56 4.93
C VAL A 236 4.18 12.14 5.90
N ASN A 237 2.91 12.18 5.48
CA ASN A 237 1.77 12.51 6.32
C ASN A 237 1.38 11.30 7.17
N TRP A 238 2.20 11.02 8.19
CA TRP A 238 2.02 9.88 9.08
C TRP A 238 0.63 9.75 9.69
N PRO A 239 -0.09 10.82 10.11
CA PRO A 239 -1.47 10.74 10.55
C PRO A 239 -2.44 10.05 9.56
N LEU A 240 -2.19 10.13 8.25
CA LEU A 240 -3.03 9.48 7.24
C LEU A 240 -2.70 7.99 7.03
N VAL A 241 -1.48 7.56 7.36
CA VAL A 241 -1.02 6.19 7.16
C VAL A 241 -1.82 5.23 8.06
N LEU A 242 -2.51 4.29 7.44
CA LEU A 242 -3.23 3.21 8.10
C LEU A 242 -2.28 2.05 8.40
N ARG A 243 -2.49 1.39 9.53
CA ARG A 243 -1.72 0.20 9.92
C ARG A 243 -2.70 -0.91 10.33
N PRO A 244 -2.39 -2.20 10.05
CA PRO A 244 -3.24 -3.29 10.51
C PRO A 244 -3.31 -3.32 12.03
N THR A 245 -4.52 -3.40 12.58
CA THR A 245 -4.78 -3.55 14.02
C THR A 245 -5.08 -4.99 14.41
N SER A 246 -5.16 -5.89 13.43
CA SER A 246 -5.37 -7.31 13.67
C SER A 246 -4.04 -8.03 13.92
N ILE A 247 -4.05 -9.01 14.83
CA ILE A 247 -2.88 -9.84 15.12
C ILE A 247 -2.89 -11.04 14.17
N ALA A 248 -2.46 -10.78 12.94
CA ALA A 248 -2.42 -11.78 11.90
C ALA A 248 -1.26 -11.54 10.94
N LYS A 249 -0.85 -12.60 10.25
CA LYS A 249 0.15 -12.52 9.19
C LYS A 249 -0.46 -11.87 7.95
N PHE A 250 0.39 -11.25 7.14
CA PHE A 250 0.05 -10.84 5.79
C PHE A 250 -0.53 -12.03 5.00
N HIS A 251 -1.67 -11.80 4.35
CA HIS A 251 -2.37 -12.79 3.56
C HIS A 251 -3.00 -12.16 2.33
N VAL A 252 -2.99 -12.91 1.23
CA VAL A 252 -3.64 -12.55 -0.03
C VAL A 252 -4.91 -13.37 -0.21
N THR A 253 -6.04 -12.67 -0.25
CA THR A 253 -7.33 -13.23 -0.65
C THR A 253 -7.45 -13.16 -2.18
N LYS A 254 -7.41 -14.33 -2.82
CA LYS A 254 -7.47 -14.50 -4.28
C LYS A 254 -8.90 -14.62 -4.81
N GLY A 255 -9.06 -14.61 -6.13
CA GLY A 255 -10.33 -14.90 -6.79
C GLY A 255 -11.30 -13.71 -6.80
N LEU A 256 -10.77 -12.49 -6.74
CA LEU A 256 -11.56 -11.30 -7.01
C LEU A 256 -12.08 -11.40 -8.45
N ASP A 257 -13.39 -11.40 -8.64
CA ASP A 257 -14.01 -11.59 -9.95
C ASP A 257 -14.89 -10.41 -10.34
N THR A 258 -14.49 -9.69 -11.39
CA THR A 258 -15.19 -8.51 -11.91
C THR A 258 -16.28 -8.86 -12.93
N THR A 259 -16.35 -10.10 -13.43
CA THR A 259 -17.28 -10.50 -14.51
C THR A 259 -18.75 -10.38 -14.10
N HIS A 260 -19.02 -10.40 -12.79
CA HIS A 260 -20.37 -10.34 -12.22
C HIS A 260 -20.78 -8.92 -11.76
N VAL A 261 -19.98 -7.90 -12.06
CA VAL A 261 -20.24 -6.51 -11.65
C VAL A 261 -20.21 -5.60 -12.87
N ALA A 262 -21.31 -4.87 -13.09
CA ALA A 262 -21.39 -3.87 -14.14
C ALA A 262 -21.14 -2.46 -13.59
N CYS A 263 -20.47 -1.60 -14.36
CA CYS A 263 -20.38 -0.16 -14.10
C CYS A 263 -21.20 0.59 -15.15
N LEU A 264 -22.15 1.41 -14.72
CA LEU A 264 -23.03 2.14 -15.61
C LEU A 264 -23.10 3.62 -15.23
N ARG A 265 -22.79 4.47 -16.21
CA ARG A 265 -22.86 5.92 -16.09
C ARG A 265 -24.21 6.46 -16.52
N VAL A 266 -24.90 7.13 -15.61
CA VAL A 266 -26.17 7.81 -15.89
C VAL A 266 -25.91 9.05 -16.74
N PHE A 267 -26.68 9.27 -17.81
CA PHE A 267 -26.60 10.48 -18.62
C PHE A 267 -28.00 11.05 -18.89
N PRO A 268 -28.13 12.35 -19.19
CA PRO A 268 -29.44 12.95 -19.45
C PRO A 268 -30.15 12.23 -20.60
N GLY A 269 -31.35 11.70 -20.33
CA GLY A 269 -32.12 10.92 -21.31
C GLY A 269 -31.80 9.43 -21.36
N ILE A 270 -31.01 8.89 -20.42
CA ILE A 270 -30.82 7.44 -20.30
C ILE A 270 -32.18 6.73 -20.15
N LYS A 271 -32.37 5.68 -20.94
CA LYS A 271 -33.62 4.91 -20.96
C LYS A 271 -33.62 3.87 -19.84
N PRO A 272 -34.71 3.72 -19.06
CA PRO A 272 -34.78 2.69 -18.03
C PRO A 272 -34.50 1.27 -18.54
N GLU A 273 -34.89 0.99 -19.79
CA GLU A 273 -34.67 -0.29 -20.46
C GLU A 273 -33.18 -0.63 -20.65
N MET A 274 -32.29 0.38 -20.71
CA MET A 274 -30.84 0.13 -20.79
C MET A 274 -30.30 -0.44 -19.49
N ILE A 275 -30.73 0.10 -18.34
CA ILE A 275 -30.33 -0.41 -17.03
C ILE A 275 -30.99 -1.77 -16.79
N ASP A 276 -32.26 -1.91 -17.17
CA ASP A 276 -32.99 -3.16 -17.05
C ASP A 276 -32.31 -4.31 -17.80
N ALA A 277 -31.84 -4.06 -19.03
CA ALA A 277 -31.13 -5.06 -19.82
C ALA A 277 -29.84 -5.54 -19.13
N VAL A 278 -29.05 -4.62 -18.55
CA VAL A 278 -27.83 -4.97 -17.81
C VAL A 278 -28.15 -5.79 -16.55
N LEU A 279 -29.21 -5.42 -15.83
CA LEU A 279 -29.66 -6.10 -14.61
C LEU A 279 -30.34 -7.46 -14.86
N HIS A 280 -30.52 -7.84 -16.12
CA HIS A 280 -31.00 -9.15 -16.56
C HIS A 280 -29.92 -9.99 -17.25
N LEU A 281 -28.68 -9.51 -17.34
CA LEU A 281 -27.56 -10.33 -17.79
C LEU A 281 -27.41 -11.56 -16.87
N PRO A 282 -27.06 -12.73 -17.42
CA PRO A 282 -26.84 -13.93 -16.62
C PRO A 282 -25.72 -13.66 -15.60
N ASP A 283 -25.91 -14.18 -14.39
CA ASP A 283 -24.93 -14.14 -13.30
C ASP A 283 -24.52 -12.74 -12.81
N ILE A 284 -25.26 -11.68 -13.16
CA ILE A 284 -25.02 -10.33 -12.62
C ILE A 284 -25.33 -10.32 -11.11
N ARG A 285 -24.37 -9.87 -10.31
CA ARG A 285 -24.48 -9.82 -8.84
C ARG A 285 -24.28 -8.41 -8.29
N GLY A 286 -23.62 -7.52 -9.05
CA GLY A 286 -23.36 -6.15 -8.65
C GLY A 286 -23.59 -5.13 -9.76
N LEU A 287 -24.00 -3.92 -9.38
CA LEU A 287 -24.07 -2.75 -10.25
C LEU A 287 -23.47 -1.54 -9.53
N ILE A 288 -22.43 -0.95 -10.12
CA ILE A 288 -21.94 0.39 -9.78
C ILE A 288 -22.68 1.38 -10.67
N LEU A 289 -23.46 2.25 -10.04
CA LEU A 289 -24.22 3.29 -10.72
C LEU A 289 -23.52 4.63 -10.50
N GLU A 290 -22.88 5.17 -11.54
CA GLU A 290 -22.32 6.52 -11.52
C GLU A 290 -23.41 7.54 -11.80
N THR A 291 -23.78 8.33 -10.79
CA THR A 291 -24.92 9.26 -10.82
C THR A 291 -24.49 10.74 -10.77
N PHE A 292 -25.45 11.65 -10.97
CA PHE A 292 -25.16 13.08 -11.01
C PHE A 292 -24.93 13.68 -9.62
N GLY A 293 -23.91 14.53 -9.50
CA GLY A 293 -23.67 15.35 -8.30
C GLY A 293 -23.59 14.47 -7.05
N MET A 294 -24.44 14.74 -6.07
CA MET A 294 -24.42 14.04 -4.77
C MET A 294 -25.22 12.73 -4.74
N GLY A 295 -25.47 12.09 -5.88
CA GLY A 295 -26.14 10.77 -5.93
C GLY A 295 -27.45 10.70 -6.73
N ASN A 296 -27.71 11.64 -7.63
CA ASN A 296 -29.06 11.85 -8.20
C ASN A 296 -29.30 11.10 -9.52
N ILE A 297 -30.48 10.50 -9.66
CA ILE A 297 -30.96 9.85 -10.90
C ILE A 297 -32.26 10.51 -11.42
N PRO A 298 -32.56 10.41 -12.73
CA PRO A 298 -33.80 10.93 -13.29
C PRO A 298 -35.04 10.11 -12.87
N GLY A 299 -36.21 10.76 -12.88
CA GLY A 299 -37.51 10.09 -12.73
C GLY A 299 -38.11 10.08 -11.31
N GLY A 300 -37.33 10.41 -10.27
CA GLY A 300 -37.84 10.51 -8.89
C GLY A 300 -38.30 9.17 -8.29
N ALA A 301 -39.05 9.25 -7.18
CA ALA A 301 -39.47 8.08 -6.38
C ALA A 301 -40.32 7.06 -7.15
N GLU A 302 -41.26 7.56 -7.96
CA GLU A 302 -42.22 6.73 -8.71
C GLU A 302 -41.77 6.46 -10.15
N GLY A 303 -40.57 6.93 -10.52
CA GLY A 303 -40.01 6.73 -11.85
C GLY A 303 -39.72 5.25 -12.13
N ARG A 304 -39.94 4.84 -13.38
CA ARG A 304 -39.65 3.46 -13.87
C ARG A 304 -38.21 3.02 -13.55
N LEU A 305 -37.24 3.95 -13.63
CA LEU A 305 -35.84 3.68 -13.33
C LEU A 305 -35.64 3.23 -11.87
N THR A 306 -36.23 3.96 -10.92
CA THR A 306 -36.19 3.62 -9.49
C THR A 306 -36.85 2.27 -9.23
N GLN A 307 -37.96 1.97 -9.91
CA GLN A 307 -38.65 0.68 -9.77
C GLN A 307 -37.80 -0.50 -10.26
N ILE A 308 -37.11 -0.34 -11.40
CA ILE A 308 -36.18 -1.36 -11.93
C ILE A 308 -35.03 -1.62 -10.94
N ILE A 309 -34.43 -0.55 -10.41
CA ILE A 309 -33.35 -0.67 -9.42
C ILE A 309 -33.85 -1.36 -8.15
N LYS A 310 -35.02 -0.96 -7.64
CA LYS A 310 -35.64 -1.61 -6.47
C LYS A 310 -35.88 -3.10 -6.70
N ALA A 311 -36.43 -3.45 -7.86
CA ALA A 311 -36.67 -4.85 -8.22
C ALA A 311 -35.36 -5.67 -8.31
N ALA A 312 -34.26 -5.06 -8.77
CA ALA A 312 -32.95 -5.72 -8.79
C ALA A 312 -32.39 -5.95 -7.39
N VAL A 313 -32.50 -4.97 -6.49
CA VAL A 313 -32.11 -5.13 -5.08
C VAL A 313 -32.94 -6.22 -4.41
N GLU A 314 -34.24 -6.30 -4.69
CA GLU A 314 -35.13 -7.37 -4.19
C GLU A 314 -34.74 -8.76 -4.73
N ARG A 315 -34.12 -8.84 -5.92
CA ARG A 315 -33.51 -10.08 -6.45
C ARG A 315 -32.14 -10.41 -5.82
N GLY A 316 -31.62 -9.56 -4.93
CA GLY A 316 -30.32 -9.75 -4.28
C GLY A 316 -29.13 -9.17 -5.03
N ILE A 317 -29.36 -8.36 -6.08
CA ILE A 317 -28.28 -7.65 -6.78
C ILE A 317 -27.80 -6.48 -5.90
N VAL A 318 -26.50 -6.41 -5.67
CA VAL A 318 -25.87 -5.34 -4.88
C VAL A 318 -25.70 -4.10 -5.75
N VAL A 319 -26.44 -3.03 -5.44
CA VAL A 319 -26.36 -1.77 -6.19
C VAL A 319 -25.65 -0.72 -5.34
N VAL A 320 -24.56 -0.15 -5.86
CA VAL A 320 -23.77 0.91 -5.22
C VAL A 320 -23.86 2.19 -6.04
N ASN A 321 -24.20 3.30 -5.39
CA ASN A 321 -24.27 4.62 -6.00
C ASN A 321 -22.98 5.41 -5.75
N VAL A 322 -22.31 5.80 -6.83
CA VAL A 322 -21.06 6.59 -6.83
C VAL A 322 -21.30 7.88 -7.63
N SER A 323 -20.60 8.95 -7.29
CA SER A 323 -20.71 10.21 -8.04
C SER A 323 -19.90 10.17 -9.33
N GLN A 324 -20.40 10.79 -10.39
CA GLN A 324 -19.62 11.12 -11.59
C GLN A 324 -18.60 12.24 -11.37
N CYS A 325 -18.77 13.02 -10.30
CA CYS A 325 -17.86 14.11 -9.98
C CYS A 325 -16.55 13.56 -9.46
N VAL A 326 -15.44 14.14 -9.92
CA VAL A 326 -14.08 13.74 -9.48
C VAL A 326 -13.90 13.99 -7.99
N ASN A 327 -14.44 15.09 -7.45
CA ASN A 327 -14.43 15.40 -6.02
C ASN A 327 -15.87 15.44 -5.48
N GLY A 328 -16.04 14.98 -4.25
CA GLY A 328 -17.28 15.05 -3.49
C GLY A 328 -17.70 13.69 -2.94
N PHE A 329 -18.93 13.64 -2.42
CA PHE A 329 -19.50 12.44 -1.85
C PHE A 329 -20.98 12.29 -2.22
N VAL A 330 -21.43 11.04 -2.32
CA VAL A 330 -22.83 10.69 -2.42
C VAL A 330 -23.48 10.82 -1.04
N SER A 331 -24.62 11.50 -0.97
CA SER A 331 -25.31 11.80 0.27
C SER A 331 -26.82 11.56 0.16
N PRO A 332 -27.46 10.97 1.18
CA PRO A 332 -28.91 10.79 1.20
C PRO A 332 -29.71 12.08 1.44
N VAL A 333 -29.05 13.23 1.65
CA VAL A 333 -29.70 14.49 2.08
C VAL A 333 -30.68 15.05 1.05
N TYR A 334 -30.49 14.76 -0.24
CA TYR A 334 -31.43 15.19 -1.28
C TYR A 334 -32.50 14.13 -1.56
N ALA A 335 -33.72 14.58 -1.84
CA ALA A 335 -34.88 13.70 -2.05
C ALA A 335 -34.65 12.56 -3.08
N PRO A 336 -33.97 12.77 -4.24
CA PRO A 336 -33.65 11.67 -5.16
C PRO A 336 -32.65 10.65 -4.60
N GLY A 337 -31.70 11.09 -3.76
CA GLY A 337 -30.76 10.20 -3.06
C GLY A 337 -31.47 9.38 -1.97
N THR A 338 -32.36 10.00 -1.18
CA THR A 338 -33.16 9.30 -0.16
C THR A 338 -34.00 8.16 -0.78
N VAL A 339 -34.54 8.39 -1.98
CA VAL A 339 -35.33 7.41 -2.74
C VAL A 339 -34.51 6.17 -3.06
N LEU A 340 -33.27 6.33 -3.54
CA LEU A 340 -32.38 5.21 -3.83
C LEU A 340 -32.01 4.44 -2.57
N GLY A 341 -31.73 5.13 -1.46
CA GLY A 341 -31.47 4.47 -0.17
C GLY A 341 -32.67 3.64 0.30
N ARG A 342 -33.90 4.14 0.13
CA ARG A 342 -35.14 3.38 0.43
C ARG A 342 -35.36 2.20 -0.51
N ALA A 343 -34.82 2.24 -1.72
CA ALA A 343 -34.81 1.11 -2.65
C ALA A 343 -33.73 0.06 -2.30
N GLY A 344 -32.92 0.30 -1.26
CA GLY A 344 -31.84 -0.58 -0.81
C GLY A 344 -30.53 -0.41 -1.57
N VAL A 345 -30.36 0.70 -2.29
CA VAL A 345 -29.08 1.09 -2.91
C VAL A 345 -28.11 1.57 -1.83
N ILE A 346 -26.87 1.11 -1.91
CA ILE A 346 -25.79 1.48 -0.99
C ILE A 346 -25.15 2.77 -1.49
N PHE A 347 -24.94 3.73 -0.59
CA PHE A 347 -24.19 4.94 -0.94
C PHE A 347 -22.69 4.68 -0.85
N GLY A 348 -22.00 4.86 -1.98
CA GLY A 348 -20.55 4.73 -2.05
C GLY A 348 -19.79 5.89 -1.40
N LEU A 349 -20.48 6.86 -0.81
CA LEU A 349 -19.90 8.07 -0.21
C LEU A 349 -18.91 8.73 -1.19
N ASP A 350 -17.64 8.84 -0.81
CA ASP A 350 -16.55 9.47 -1.56
C ASP A 350 -15.62 8.47 -2.26
N LEU A 351 -16.09 7.23 -2.49
CA LEU A 351 -15.40 6.22 -3.30
C LEU A 351 -15.12 6.74 -4.72
N THR A 352 -13.96 6.36 -5.25
CA THR A 352 -13.73 6.40 -6.70
C THR A 352 -14.48 5.26 -7.39
N ALA A 353 -14.71 5.37 -8.71
CA ALA A 353 -15.38 4.31 -9.46
C ALA A 353 -14.53 3.03 -9.48
N GLU A 354 -13.21 3.18 -9.55
CA GLU A 354 -12.22 2.10 -9.48
C GLU A 354 -12.33 1.34 -8.16
N ALA A 355 -12.30 2.06 -7.03
CA ALA A 355 -12.41 1.47 -5.70
C ALA A 355 -13.77 0.82 -5.46
N ALA A 356 -14.85 1.42 -5.98
CA ALA A 356 -16.19 0.85 -5.87
C ALA A 356 -16.32 -0.48 -6.61
N LEU A 357 -15.85 -0.55 -7.87
CA LEU A 357 -15.84 -1.79 -8.65
C LEU A 357 -15.05 -2.89 -7.94
N THR A 358 -13.83 -2.60 -7.50
CA THR A 358 -12.96 -3.61 -6.89
C THR A 358 -13.45 -4.01 -5.50
N LYS A 359 -14.04 -3.10 -4.72
CA LYS A 359 -14.61 -3.41 -3.39
C LYS A 359 -15.82 -4.32 -3.50
N VAL A 360 -16.74 -4.03 -4.43
CA VAL A 360 -17.91 -4.88 -4.68
C VAL A 360 -17.48 -6.25 -5.19
N SER A 361 -16.56 -6.30 -6.15
CA SER A 361 -16.03 -7.56 -6.69
C SER A 361 -15.34 -8.39 -5.61
N TYR A 362 -14.55 -7.76 -4.74
CA TYR A 362 -13.89 -8.41 -3.61
C TYR A 362 -14.88 -9.02 -2.60
N LEU A 363 -15.94 -8.29 -2.24
CA LEU A 363 -16.93 -8.79 -1.28
C LEU A 363 -17.83 -9.87 -1.89
N LEU A 364 -18.18 -9.77 -3.18
CA LEU A 364 -18.95 -10.80 -3.89
C LEU A 364 -18.17 -12.09 -4.15
N ALA A 365 -16.83 -12.02 -4.17
CA ALA A 365 -15.96 -13.20 -4.27
C ALA A 365 -15.94 -14.03 -2.96
N GLN A 366 -16.30 -13.44 -1.82
CA GLN A 366 -16.31 -14.14 -0.54
C GLN A 366 -17.58 -14.97 -0.37
N THR A 367 -17.46 -16.29 -0.58
CA THR A 367 -18.59 -17.23 -0.56
C THR A 367 -19.26 -17.43 0.79
N ASN A 368 -18.60 -16.99 1.88
CA ASN A 368 -19.09 -17.12 3.25
C ASN A 368 -19.91 -15.89 3.71
N LEU A 369 -20.08 -14.87 2.88
CA LEU A 369 -20.84 -13.67 3.23
C LEU A 369 -22.26 -13.72 2.67
N SER A 370 -23.24 -13.40 3.51
CA SER A 370 -24.59 -13.10 3.07
C SER A 370 -24.66 -11.73 2.38
N VAL A 371 -25.69 -11.52 1.54
CA VAL A 371 -25.93 -10.21 0.89
C VAL A 371 -26.01 -9.06 1.91
N LYS A 372 -26.59 -9.32 3.08
CA LYS A 372 -26.69 -8.34 4.16
C LYS A 372 -25.32 -7.97 4.74
N GLU A 373 -24.46 -8.95 4.98
CA GLU A 373 -23.09 -8.69 5.45
C GLU A 373 -22.26 -7.94 4.41
N ILE A 374 -22.47 -8.23 3.12
CA ILE A 374 -21.86 -7.49 2.02
C ILE A 374 -22.32 -6.03 2.04
N GLN A 375 -23.63 -5.77 2.18
CA GLN A 375 -24.18 -4.42 2.29
C GLN A 375 -23.60 -3.64 3.48
N GLU A 376 -23.48 -4.29 4.64
CA GLU A 376 -22.90 -3.70 5.85
C GLU A 376 -21.41 -3.37 5.66
N LYS A 377 -20.63 -4.28 5.09
CA LYS A 377 -19.20 -4.08 4.79
C LYS A 377 -18.95 -3.03 3.70
N LEU A 378 -19.84 -2.93 2.71
CA LEU A 378 -19.74 -1.91 1.66
C LEU A 378 -19.89 -0.49 2.21
N SER A 379 -20.65 -0.33 3.29
CA SER A 379 -20.92 0.96 3.93
C SER A 379 -19.81 1.41 4.91
N ARG A 380 -18.74 0.61 5.06
CA ARG A 380 -17.62 0.89 5.98
C ARG A 380 -16.29 0.90 5.24
N SER A 381 -15.34 1.67 5.73
CA SER A 381 -13.97 1.70 5.20
C SER A 381 -13.25 0.40 5.55
N LEU A 382 -12.88 -0.39 4.54
CA LEU A 382 -12.16 -1.65 4.75
C LEU A 382 -10.64 -1.46 4.67
N ARG A 383 -10.21 -0.50 3.85
CA ARG A 383 -8.81 -0.24 3.48
C ARG A 383 -8.52 1.27 3.35
N GLY A 384 -9.36 2.12 3.93
CA GLY A 384 -9.20 3.58 3.84
C GLY A 384 -9.69 4.20 2.54
N GLU A 385 -10.41 3.44 1.72
CA GLU A 385 -10.94 3.81 0.40
C GLU A 385 -12.09 4.82 0.46
N MET A 386 -12.75 4.93 1.62
CA MET A 386 -13.88 5.83 1.84
C MET A 386 -13.79 6.49 3.20
N THR A 387 -14.35 7.69 3.28
CA THR A 387 -14.48 8.47 4.52
C THR A 387 -15.85 8.16 5.10
N GLU A 388 -15.87 7.43 6.21
CA GLU A 388 -17.13 7.14 6.91
C GLU A 388 -17.76 8.44 7.41
N ILE A 389 -19.10 8.50 7.43
CA ILE A 389 -19.83 9.60 8.06
C ILE A 389 -19.69 9.44 9.58
N ALA A 390 -18.52 9.79 10.12
CA ALA A 390 -18.29 9.90 11.55
C ALA A 390 -18.77 11.27 12.04
N HIS A 391 -19.43 11.29 13.20
CA HIS A 391 -19.77 12.52 13.92
C HIS A 391 -18.55 13.42 14.04
N GLN A 392 -18.77 14.73 13.89
CA GLN A 392 -17.76 15.80 13.98
C GLN A 392 -16.67 15.46 15.02
N SER A 393 -15.48 15.12 14.54
CA SER A 393 -14.28 15.14 15.36
C SER A 393 -13.76 16.57 15.32
N PHE A 394 -13.92 17.29 16.42
CA PHE A 394 -13.26 18.57 16.60
C PHE A 394 -11.78 18.30 16.86
N SER A 395 -10.92 18.58 15.89
CA SER A 395 -9.48 18.72 16.10
C SER A 395 -9.14 20.20 16.27
N HIS A 396 -8.48 20.55 17.37
CA HIS A 396 -7.99 21.92 17.56
C HIS A 396 -6.87 22.23 16.56
N PRO A 397 -6.83 23.43 15.96
CA PRO A 397 -5.65 23.86 15.22
C PRO A 397 -4.47 23.95 16.19
N SER A 398 -3.41 23.20 15.91
CA SER A 398 -2.17 23.20 16.67
C SER A 398 -1.61 24.62 16.76
N GLY A 399 -1.50 25.12 17.99
CA GLY A 399 -0.93 26.42 18.31
C GLY A 399 0.56 26.51 17.97
N SER A 400 0.97 27.74 17.65
CA SER A 400 2.35 28.19 17.42
C SER A 400 3.34 27.72 18.48
N LEU A 401 4.56 27.37 18.06
CA LEU A 401 5.71 27.20 18.96
C LEU A 401 6.87 28.07 18.46
N ASP A 402 7.18 29.09 19.26
CA ASP A 402 8.43 29.85 19.19
C ASP A 402 9.56 29.19 20.01
N PHE A 403 10.77 29.64 19.74
CA PHE A 403 12.09 28.99 19.87
C PHE A 403 12.70 28.74 21.27
N ALA A 404 13.56 27.69 21.27
CA ALA A 404 14.90 27.51 21.90
C ALA A 404 15.11 27.51 23.43
N ALA A 405 15.46 26.33 23.97
CA ALA A 405 16.75 26.01 24.62
C ALA A 405 16.77 24.56 25.17
N SER A 406 17.71 23.74 24.70
CA SER A 406 18.28 22.54 25.36
C SER A 406 17.37 21.57 26.14
N HIS A 407 16.20 21.16 25.64
CA HIS A 407 15.45 20.04 26.23
C HIS A 407 14.67 19.29 25.13
N LEU A 408 14.48 17.97 25.29
CA LEU A 408 13.74 17.09 24.38
C LEU A 408 12.43 17.76 23.92
N THR A 409 12.07 17.60 22.65
CA THR A 409 10.77 18.05 22.14
C THR A 409 9.63 17.44 22.96
N PRO A 410 8.43 18.06 23.01
CA PRO A 410 7.29 17.48 23.71
C PRO A 410 6.99 16.03 23.28
N SER A 411 7.16 15.73 21.99
CA SER A 411 7.01 14.38 21.43
C SER A 411 8.08 13.41 21.95
N GLU A 412 9.34 13.82 22.00
CA GLU A 412 10.44 12.99 22.53
C GLU A 412 10.29 12.74 24.04
N THR A 413 9.79 13.74 24.79
CA THR A 413 9.49 13.59 26.22
C THR A 413 8.34 12.60 26.42
N ALA A 414 7.27 12.72 25.64
CA ALA A 414 6.13 11.81 25.69
C ALA A 414 6.51 10.37 25.29
N PHE A 415 7.38 10.20 24.28
CA PHE A 415 7.89 8.89 23.90
C PHE A 415 8.81 8.30 24.99
N SER A 416 9.63 9.13 25.65
CA SER A 416 10.47 8.71 26.77
C SER A 416 9.63 8.22 27.96
N ALA A 417 8.54 8.93 28.28
CA ALA A 417 7.58 8.52 29.30
C ALA A 417 6.91 7.18 28.94
N LEU A 418 6.52 7.01 27.67
CA LEU A 418 6.01 5.74 27.16
C LEU A 418 7.05 4.61 27.30
N GLY A 419 8.31 4.88 26.97
CA GLY A 419 9.40 3.92 27.13
C GLY A 419 9.57 3.45 28.58
N TYR A 420 9.56 4.37 29.54
CA TYR A 420 9.64 4.04 30.98
C TYR A 420 8.43 3.20 31.45
N ALA A 421 7.22 3.57 31.01
CA ALA A 421 6.01 2.81 31.32
C ALA A 421 6.08 1.37 30.76
N ILE A 422 6.62 1.20 29.54
CA ILE A 422 6.86 -0.10 28.93
C ILE A 422 7.87 -0.90 29.77
N GLU A 423 9.05 -0.34 30.07
CA GLU A 423 10.10 -1.03 30.82
C GLU A 423 9.63 -1.52 32.18
N ASN A 424 8.83 -0.72 32.90
CA ASN A 424 8.27 -1.08 34.21
C ASN A 424 7.06 -2.01 34.16
N GLY A 425 6.48 -2.26 32.98
CA GLY A 425 5.30 -3.13 32.84
C GLY A 425 3.98 -2.45 33.21
N GLU A 426 3.92 -1.11 33.16
CA GLU A 426 2.74 -0.32 33.55
C GLU A 426 1.70 -0.25 32.41
N LEU A 427 1.00 -1.37 32.15
CA LEU A 427 0.03 -1.46 31.06
C LEU A 427 -1.06 -0.37 31.11
N GLY A 428 -1.53 0.00 32.31
CA GLY A 428 -2.52 1.07 32.48
C GLY A 428 -2.04 2.43 31.98
N LEU A 429 -0.81 2.81 32.34
CA LEU A 429 -0.20 4.06 31.89
C LEU A 429 0.10 4.03 30.39
N VAL A 430 0.55 2.90 29.85
CA VAL A 430 0.71 2.73 28.39
C VAL A 430 -0.61 2.96 27.66
N LYS A 431 -1.72 2.38 28.16
CA LYS A 431 -3.05 2.58 27.57
C LYS A 431 -3.48 4.05 27.60
N GLU A 432 -3.21 4.75 28.69
CA GLU A 432 -3.50 6.18 28.88
C GLU A 432 -2.68 7.06 27.93
N LEU A 433 -1.36 6.87 27.88
CA LEU A 433 -0.44 7.62 27.02
C LEU A 433 -0.74 7.43 25.52
N LEU A 434 -1.37 6.33 25.14
CA LEU A 434 -1.72 6.02 23.74
C LEU A 434 -3.17 6.41 23.37
N GLN A 435 -3.95 7.05 24.24
CA GLN A 435 -5.29 7.53 23.90
C GLN A 435 -5.25 8.82 23.08
N GLY A 436 -6.28 9.04 22.26
CA GLY A 436 -6.43 10.26 21.46
C GLY A 436 -5.23 10.54 20.57
N GLU A 437 -4.63 11.72 20.69
CA GLU A 437 -3.44 12.13 19.95
C GLU A 437 -2.19 11.32 20.33
N GLY A 438 -2.18 10.68 21.50
CA GLY A 438 -1.11 9.82 21.98
C GLY A 438 -0.84 8.59 21.09
N ALA A 439 -1.80 8.19 20.25
CA ALA A 439 -1.61 7.14 19.25
C ALA A 439 -0.47 7.46 18.25
N GLN A 440 -0.12 8.74 18.08
CA GLN A 440 1.02 9.15 17.25
C GLN A 440 2.38 8.67 17.80
N LEU A 441 2.47 8.37 19.11
CA LEU A 441 3.70 7.86 19.73
C LEU A 441 4.12 6.49 19.19
N LEU A 442 3.19 5.71 18.62
CA LEU A 442 3.53 4.44 17.95
C LEU A 442 4.41 4.62 16.70
N LYS A 443 4.50 5.86 16.20
CA LYS A 443 5.27 6.24 15.01
C LYS A 443 6.62 6.87 15.36
N GLN A 444 6.89 7.05 16.65
CA GLN A 444 8.12 7.65 17.16
C GLN A 444 9.13 6.56 17.54
N SER A 445 10.37 6.99 17.73
CA SER A 445 11.46 6.14 18.19
C SER A 445 12.39 6.89 19.12
N ASP A 446 13.14 6.17 19.95
CA ASP A 446 14.19 6.76 20.78
C ASP A 446 15.41 7.19 19.95
N TYR A 447 16.45 7.67 20.63
CA TYR A 447 17.72 8.09 20.01
C TYR A 447 18.46 6.95 19.28
N ALA A 448 18.17 5.68 19.59
CA ALA A 448 18.71 4.50 18.95
C ALA A 448 17.80 3.97 17.82
N GLY A 449 16.66 4.61 17.57
CA GLY A 449 15.67 4.19 16.58
C GLY A 449 14.76 3.05 17.05
N ASN A 450 14.73 2.74 18.35
CA ASN A 450 13.82 1.73 18.90
C ASN A 450 12.42 2.32 19.01
N THR A 451 11.46 1.64 18.39
CA THR A 451 10.02 1.92 18.56
C THR A 451 9.51 1.32 19.87
N ALA A 452 8.29 1.67 20.28
CA ALA A 452 7.64 1.06 21.44
C ALA A 452 7.62 -0.49 21.39
N VAL A 453 7.52 -1.07 20.19
CA VAL A 453 7.55 -2.53 19.96
C VAL A 453 8.93 -3.10 20.28
N HIS A 454 10.02 -2.42 19.89
CA HIS A 454 11.38 -2.83 20.23
C HIS A 454 11.59 -2.82 21.75
N LEU A 455 11.15 -1.76 22.44
CA LEU A 455 11.28 -1.63 23.89
C LEU A 455 10.51 -2.75 24.61
N ALA A 456 9.27 -3.00 24.22
CA ALA A 456 8.45 -4.07 24.80
C ALA A 456 9.04 -5.47 24.53
N ALA A 457 9.59 -5.68 23.32
CA ALA A 457 10.24 -6.92 22.91
C ALA A 457 11.52 -7.21 23.71
N VAL A 458 12.35 -6.19 23.98
CA VAL A 458 13.57 -6.33 24.79
C VAL A 458 13.23 -6.55 26.27
N ALA A 459 12.26 -5.80 26.79
CA ALA A 459 11.84 -5.87 28.20
C ALA A 459 11.00 -7.12 28.54
N GLY A 460 10.60 -7.93 27.55
CA GLY A 460 9.79 -9.14 27.77
C GLY A 460 8.34 -8.85 28.18
N ARG A 461 7.79 -7.71 27.76
CA ARG A 461 6.48 -7.20 28.19
C ARG A 461 5.38 -7.63 27.22
N THR A 462 5.02 -8.92 27.25
CA THR A 462 4.11 -9.52 26.26
C THR A 462 2.71 -8.88 26.23
N GLU A 463 2.14 -8.51 27.37
CA GLU A 463 0.81 -7.87 27.42
C GLU A 463 0.82 -6.45 26.83
N ILE A 464 1.88 -5.69 27.13
CA ILE A 464 2.07 -4.36 26.54
C ILE A 464 2.34 -4.48 25.05
N LEU A 465 3.17 -5.44 24.65
CA LEU A 465 3.41 -5.74 23.25
C LEU A 465 2.11 -6.04 22.50
N LEU A 466 1.22 -6.87 23.07
CA LEU A 466 -0.09 -7.15 22.49
C LEU A 466 -0.93 -5.88 22.31
N GLU A 467 -1.00 -5.03 23.33
CA GLU A 467 -1.72 -3.75 23.27
C GLU A 467 -1.16 -2.83 22.17
N LEU A 468 0.17 -2.73 22.06
CA LEU A 468 0.83 -1.93 21.01
C LEU A 468 0.47 -2.45 19.62
N LEU A 469 0.49 -3.76 19.41
CA LEU A 469 0.16 -4.39 18.13
C LEU A 469 -1.33 -4.24 17.78
N GLN A 470 -2.24 -4.36 18.76
CA GLN A 470 -3.68 -4.13 18.58
C GLN A 470 -3.99 -2.67 18.21
N ARG A 471 -3.10 -1.73 18.55
CA ARG A 471 -3.18 -0.33 18.10
C ARG A 471 -2.44 -0.06 16.79
N GLY A 472 -1.93 -1.10 16.14
CA GLY A 472 -1.30 -1.02 14.83
C GLY A 472 0.18 -0.66 14.85
N ALA A 473 0.90 -0.88 15.94
CA ALA A 473 2.35 -0.72 15.95
C ALA A 473 3.02 -1.72 14.99
N SER A 474 4.00 -1.27 14.20
CA SER A 474 4.63 -2.11 13.18
C SER A 474 5.66 -3.07 13.76
N VAL A 475 5.64 -4.29 13.24
CA VAL A 475 6.60 -5.35 13.52
C VAL A 475 7.80 -5.36 12.56
N HIS A 476 7.79 -4.47 11.55
CA HIS A 476 8.78 -4.43 10.47
C HIS A 476 9.71 -3.21 10.52
N GLU A 477 9.46 -2.25 11.43
CA GLU A 477 10.39 -1.12 11.62
C GLU A 477 11.75 -1.62 12.05
N ARG A 478 12.82 -0.98 11.58
CA ARG A 478 14.19 -1.32 11.98
C ARG A 478 14.83 -0.16 12.73
N ASN A 479 15.52 -0.46 13.82
CA ASN A 479 16.27 0.55 14.56
C ASN A 479 17.57 0.96 13.83
N LYS A 480 18.36 1.87 14.42
CA LYS A 480 19.62 2.34 13.80
C LYS A 480 20.69 1.26 13.66
N ALA A 481 20.58 0.16 14.40
CA ALA A 481 21.42 -1.03 14.22
C ALA A 481 20.86 -2.01 13.16
N ASN A 482 19.84 -1.60 12.41
CA ASN A 482 19.15 -2.37 11.39
C ASN A 482 18.47 -3.66 11.90
N HIS A 483 18.15 -3.71 13.19
CA HIS A 483 17.46 -4.83 13.83
C HIS A 483 15.95 -4.59 13.89
N SER A 484 15.18 -5.64 13.64
CA SER A 484 13.73 -5.72 13.81
C SER A 484 13.34 -5.99 15.28
N PRO A 485 12.08 -5.71 15.67
CA PRO A 485 11.55 -6.10 16.98
C PRO A 485 11.66 -7.60 17.25
N LEU A 486 11.48 -8.43 16.22
CA LEU A 486 11.60 -9.88 16.35
C LEU A 486 13.04 -10.31 16.66
N PHE A 487 14.02 -9.70 15.99
CA PHE A 487 15.41 -9.98 16.24
C PHE A 487 15.81 -9.65 17.68
N VAL A 488 15.43 -8.47 18.17
CA VAL A 488 15.78 -8.07 19.55
C VAL A 488 15.06 -8.93 20.60
N ALA A 489 13.83 -9.39 20.34
CA ALA A 489 13.13 -10.35 21.21
C ALA A 489 13.88 -11.68 21.30
N VAL A 490 14.27 -12.24 20.15
CA VAL A 490 14.98 -13.52 20.07
C VAL A 490 16.35 -13.42 20.74
N LYS A 491 17.12 -12.37 20.44
CA LYS A 491 18.45 -12.14 21.03
C LYS A 491 18.40 -11.94 22.54
N SER A 492 17.32 -11.36 23.05
CA SER A 492 17.10 -11.15 24.49
C SER A 492 16.48 -12.36 25.20
N GLY A 493 16.23 -13.46 24.49
CA GLY A 493 15.61 -14.67 25.05
C GLY A 493 14.12 -14.54 25.40
N GLN A 494 13.44 -13.51 24.88
CA GLN A 494 12.04 -13.21 25.18
C GLN A 494 11.10 -13.99 24.25
N GLU A 495 11.07 -15.32 24.41
CA GLU A 495 10.32 -16.21 23.51
C GLU A 495 8.81 -15.90 23.42
N PRO A 496 8.08 -15.55 24.50
CA PRO A 496 6.67 -15.15 24.39
C PRO A 496 6.46 -13.91 23.49
N CYS A 497 7.34 -12.92 23.59
CA CYS A 497 7.31 -11.75 22.71
C CYS A 497 7.66 -12.12 21.26
N ALA A 498 8.69 -12.97 21.06
CA ALA A 498 9.07 -13.44 19.73
C ALA A 498 7.94 -14.24 19.05
N GLN A 499 7.20 -15.06 19.81
CA GLN A 499 6.03 -15.77 19.31
C GLN A 499 4.90 -14.83 18.91
N LEU A 500 4.55 -13.88 19.78
CA LEU A 500 3.51 -12.90 19.49
C LEU A 500 3.83 -12.08 18.22
N LEU A 501 5.07 -11.64 18.08
CA LEU A 501 5.55 -10.94 16.88
C LEU A 501 5.39 -11.81 15.62
N ARG A 502 5.70 -13.11 15.68
CA ARG A 502 5.52 -14.04 14.54
C ARG A 502 4.05 -14.23 14.17
N ILE A 503 3.16 -14.31 15.16
CA ILE A 503 1.71 -14.43 14.91
C ILE A 503 1.22 -13.14 14.22
N ALA A 504 1.75 -11.98 14.62
CA ALA A 504 1.51 -10.69 13.98
C ALA A 504 2.26 -10.48 12.64
N GLY A 505 2.92 -11.50 12.08
CA GLY A 505 3.56 -11.42 10.75
C GLY A 505 5.04 -11.02 10.72
N ALA A 506 5.66 -10.79 11.88
CA ALA A 506 7.09 -10.49 11.95
C ALA A 506 7.92 -11.68 11.45
N HIS A 507 9.01 -11.38 10.75
CA HIS A 507 9.99 -12.35 10.30
C HIS A 507 11.37 -11.74 10.36
N LEU A 508 12.37 -12.60 10.55
CA LEU A 508 13.77 -12.19 10.51
C LEU A 508 14.17 -11.96 9.05
N ALA A 509 14.87 -10.85 8.82
CA ALA A 509 15.54 -10.58 7.56
C ALA A 509 16.67 -11.58 7.28
N VAL A 510 17.17 -11.62 6.05
CA VAL A 510 18.26 -12.54 5.67
C VAL A 510 19.50 -12.28 6.51
N GLU A 511 19.89 -11.01 6.66
CA GLU A 511 21.09 -10.61 7.42
C GLU A 511 20.97 -10.96 8.91
N GLU A 512 19.76 -10.81 9.46
CA GLU A 512 19.47 -11.15 10.85
C GLU A 512 19.58 -12.65 11.11
N ARG A 513 19.14 -13.50 10.15
CA ARG A 513 19.27 -14.96 10.24
C ARG A 513 20.72 -15.38 10.18
N ASP A 514 21.50 -14.78 9.28
CA ASP A 514 22.92 -15.07 9.12
C ASP A 514 23.72 -14.72 10.39
N SER A 515 23.29 -13.69 11.11
CA SER A 515 23.88 -13.29 12.39
C SER A 515 23.51 -14.20 13.58
N MET A 516 22.55 -15.12 13.41
CA MET A 516 22.11 -16.11 14.42
C MET A 516 22.24 -17.54 13.88
N PRO A 517 23.47 -18.01 13.57
CA PRO A 517 23.68 -19.34 13.02
C PRO A 517 23.22 -20.42 14.01
N GLY A 518 22.31 -21.29 13.56
CA GLY A 518 21.72 -22.37 14.37
C GLY A 518 20.35 -22.04 14.99
N TYR A 519 19.85 -20.81 14.85
CA TYR A 519 18.48 -20.49 15.25
C TYR A 519 17.47 -21.14 14.30
N VAL A 520 16.82 -22.22 14.74
CA VAL A 520 15.72 -22.85 14.00
C VAL A 520 14.42 -22.16 14.42
N THR A 521 13.75 -21.51 13.47
CA THR A 521 12.38 -21.02 13.68
C THR A 521 11.50 -22.19 14.14
N PRO A 522 10.88 -22.13 15.34
CA PRO A 522 10.01 -23.20 15.82
C PRO A 522 8.91 -23.49 14.80
N LYS A 523 8.80 -24.74 14.32
CA LYS A 523 7.66 -25.17 13.51
C LYS A 523 6.43 -25.21 14.42
N TYR A 524 5.41 -24.42 14.11
CA TYR A 524 4.17 -24.42 14.88
C TYR A 524 2.99 -24.92 14.04
N ASN A 525 2.29 -25.93 14.57
CA ASN A 525 1.02 -26.42 14.03
C ASN A 525 -0.09 -25.41 14.36
N SER A 526 -0.91 -25.05 13.36
CA SER A 526 -2.02 -24.09 13.44
C SER A 526 -3.23 -24.55 14.28
N HIS A 527 -2.99 -25.25 15.39
CA HIS A 527 -4.01 -25.75 16.30
C HIS A 527 -3.77 -25.25 17.73
N ILE A 528 -3.92 -23.94 17.94
CA ILE A 528 -4.53 -23.45 19.16
C ILE A 528 -5.73 -22.61 18.73
N GLY A 529 -6.88 -23.28 18.75
CA GLY A 529 -8.18 -22.62 18.78
C GLY A 529 -8.34 -21.84 20.09
N GLY A 530 -9.31 -20.93 20.08
CA GLY A 530 -9.57 -19.96 21.13
C GLY A 530 -9.46 -20.51 22.55
N HIS A 531 -8.41 -20.09 23.24
CA HIS A 531 -8.47 -19.79 24.66
C HIS A 531 -7.89 -18.40 24.85
N GLY A 532 -8.63 -17.59 25.60
CA GLY A 532 -8.64 -16.14 25.50
C GLY A 532 -7.28 -15.46 25.66
N PHE A 533 -7.10 -14.46 24.80
CA PHE A 533 -6.42 -13.21 25.09
C PHE A 533 -7.38 -12.08 24.76
#